data_AF-A0A432Z8T5-F1
#
_entry.id   AF-A0A432Z8T5-F1
#
_cell.length_a   1.000
_cell.length_b   1.000
_cell.length_c   1.000
_cell.angle_alpha   90.00
_cell.angle_beta   90.00
_cell.angle_gamma   90.00
#
_symmetry.space_group_name_H-M   'P 1'
#
loop_
_entity.id
_entity.type
_entity.pdbx_description
1 polymer ?
#
loop_
_entity_poly.entity_id
_entity_poly.type
_entity_poly.pdbx_seq_one_letter_code
_entity_poly.pdbx_strand_id
1 'polypeptide(L)'
;MAGGDALMTTPSLNDLNDIVAAPAASWWPLAPGWYVLALVSIALITLIAIAVRRYTRRRRARRAAINALHGAMTLSDINLLLKRACYAYYPEPIVAHLSGKAWHDFLLAQLSANAGDDYAPLLTEVARCNFAPRPAPSELTADYLAFARYWLRHALPPKHDAAVVGGEQ
;
A
#
# COMPACT_ATOMS: atom_id res chain seq x y z
N MET A 1 67.24 75.40 -34.24
CA MET A 1 65.89 76.02 -34.23
C MET A 1 64.91 74.91 -34.53
N ALA A 2 64.17 74.47 -33.49
CA ALA A 2 62.70 74.56 -33.45
C ALA A 2 62.06 73.65 -34.51
N GLY A 3 61.43 72.53 -34.18
CA GLY A 3 60.53 72.24 -33.07
C GLY A 3 59.34 71.49 -33.66
N GLY A 4 58.62 70.73 -32.85
CA GLY A 4 57.31 70.21 -33.25
C GLY A 4 57.25 68.70 -33.43
N ASP A 5 57.18 68.01 -32.30
CA ASP A 5 56.15 67.01 -32.04
C ASP A 5 56.19 65.74 -32.89
N ALA A 6 56.98 64.76 -32.39
CA ALA A 6 56.62 63.36 -32.51
C ALA A 6 55.17 63.22 -32.02
N LEU A 7 54.22 63.20 -32.96
CA LEU A 7 52.81 62.94 -32.70
C LEU A 7 52.70 61.49 -32.26
N MET A 8 52.99 61.27 -30.97
CA MET A 8 52.51 60.16 -30.18
C MET A 8 51.02 60.12 -30.45
N THR A 9 50.64 59.27 -31.40
CA THR A 9 49.24 59.06 -31.76
C THR A 9 48.71 58.27 -30.58
N THR A 10 48.34 58.98 -29.50
CA THR A 10 47.72 58.38 -28.33
C THR A 10 46.46 57.73 -28.85
N PRO A 11 46.35 56.39 -28.82
CA PRO A 11 45.15 55.72 -29.29
C PRO A 11 43.98 56.32 -28.52
N SER A 12 43.11 57.02 -29.25
CA SER A 12 41.97 57.69 -28.65
C SER A 12 41.08 56.63 -27.99
N LEU A 13 40.58 56.91 -26.78
CA LEU A 13 39.63 56.04 -26.05
C LEU A 13 38.37 55.68 -26.85
N ASN A 14 38.14 56.36 -27.98
CA ASN A 14 37.05 56.11 -28.91
C ASN A 14 37.26 54.85 -29.78
N ASP A 15 38.45 54.25 -29.76
CA ASP A 15 38.82 53.00 -30.45
C ASP A 15 38.78 51.78 -29.51
N LEU A 16 38.36 51.96 -28.25
CA LEU A 16 38.05 50.82 -27.39
C LEU A 16 36.75 50.19 -27.89
N ASN A 17 36.91 49.05 -28.58
CA ASN A 17 35.83 48.16 -28.91
C ASN A 17 34.99 47.91 -27.64
N ASP A 18 33.73 48.34 -27.68
CA ASP A 18 32.77 48.21 -26.58
C ASP A 18 32.78 46.75 -26.14
N ILE A 19 33.19 46.46 -24.90
CA ILE A 19 33.22 45.10 -24.37
C ILE A 19 31.76 44.67 -24.26
N VAL A 20 31.27 44.00 -25.31
CA VAL A 20 30.00 43.31 -25.27
C VAL A 20 30.15 42.24 -24.20
N ALA A 21 29.63 42.53 -23.00
CA ALA A 21 29.54 41.54 -21.95
C ALA A 21 28.85 40.32 -22.55
N ALA A 22 29.50 39.16 -22.51
CA ALA A 22 28.88 37.92 -22.94
C ALA A 22 27.50 37.85 -22.26
N PRO A 23 26.40 37.68 -23.00
CA PRO A 23 25.08 37.65 -22.41
C PRO A 23 25.14 36.65 -21.26
N ALA A 24 24.78 37.11 -20.05
CA ALA A 24 24.86 36.31 -18.83
C ALA A 24 24.36 34.91 -19.17
N ALA A 25 25.22 33.90 -19.00
CA ALA A 25 24.99 32.55 -19.50
C ALA A 25 23.55 32.16 -19.17
N SER A 26 22.68 32.24 -20.19
CA SER A 26 21.31 31.80 -20.04
C SER A 26 21.46 30.31 -19.77
N TRP A 27 21.09 29.92 -18.56
CA TRP A 27 21.15 28.59 -17.95
C TRP A 27 20.13 27.66 -18.62
N TRP A 28 20.00 27.84 -19.94
CA TRP A 28 19.01 27.32 -20.85
C TRP A 28 19.74 26.93 -22.13
N PRO A 29 19.49 25.74 -22.71
CA PRO A 29 18.47 24.79 -22.34
C PRO A 29 19.00 23.92 -21.22
N LEU A 30 18.20 23.67 -20.18
CA LEU A 30 18.45 22.52 -19.32
C LEU A 30 18.66 21.32 -20.26
N ALA A 31 19.88 20.77 -20.29
CA ALA A 31 20.24 19.73 -21.25
C ALA A 31 19.12 18.67 -21.26
N PRO A 32 18.70 18.15 -22.43
CA PRO A 32 17.46 17.37 -22.56
C PRO A 32 17.36 16.16 -21.61
N GLY A 33 18.49 15.69 -21.06
CA GLY A 33 18.54 14.68 -20.00
C GLY A 33 17.85 15.05 -18.68
N TRP A 34 17.63 16.34 -18.37
CA TRP A 34 16.87 16.74 -17.17
C TRP A 34 15.39 16.40 -17.27
N TYR A 35 14.81 16.44 -18.47
CA TYR A 35 13.43 16.00 -18.67
C TYR A 35 13.30 14.50 -18.46
N VAL A 36 14.30 13.71 -18.89
CA VAL A 36 14.37 12.27 -18.61
C VAL A 36 14.50 12.04 -17.09
N LEU A 37 15.38 12.79 -16.42
CA LEU A 37 15.53 12.70 -14.96
C LEU A 37 14.25 13.08 -14.21
N ALA A 38 13.56 14.14 -14.64
CA ALA A 38 12.27 14.56 -14.10
C ALA A 38 11.20 13.48 -14.31
N LEU A 39 11.13 12.88 -15.50
CA LEU A 39 10.20 11.80 -15.81
C LEU A 39 10.46 10.56 -14.92
N VAL A 40 11.73 10.15 -14.81
CA VAL A 40 12.14 9.00 -13.97
C VAL A 40 11.85 9.26 -12.49
N SER A 41 12.13 10.47 -12.00
CA SER A 41 11.85 10.82 -10.61
C SER A 41 10.34 10.87 -10.32
N ILE A 42 9.52 11.40 -11.22
CA ILE A 42 8.06 11.35 -11.10
C ILE A 42 7.55 9.90 -11.11
N ALA A 43 8.06 9.06 -12.01
CA ALA A 43 7.71 7.64 -12.07
C ALA A 43 8.06 6.94 -10.75
N LEU A 44 9.27 7.18 -10.22
CA LEU A 44 9.74 6.61 -8.97
C LEU A 44 8.88 7.07 -7.78
N ILE A 45 8.58 8.36 -7.68
CA ILE A 45 7.71 8.92 -6.62
C ILE A 45 6.32 8.29 -6.71
N THR A 46 5.78 8.14 -7.92
CA THR A 46 4.47 7.52 -8.14
C THR A 46 4.47 6.06 -7.69
N LEU A 47 5.51 5.31 -8.04
CA LEU A 47 5.67 3.90 -7.66
C LEU A 47 5.80 3.74 -6.14
N ILE A 48 6.62 4.58 -5.50
CA ILE A 48 6.76 4.64 -4.03
C ILE A 48 5.42 5.01 -3.39
N ALA A 49 4.73 6.03 -3.89
CA ALA A 49 3.44 6.47 -3.34
C ALA A 49 2.38 5.36 -3.44
N ILE A 50 2.34 4.62 -4.54
CA ILE A 50 1.46 3.45 -4.72
C ILE A 50 1.83 2.35 -3.72
N ALA A 51 3.11 2.01 -3.60
CA ALA A 51 3.60 0.99 -2.68
C ALA A 51 3.27 1.34 -1.22
N VAL A 52 3.55 2.58 -0.80
CA VAL A 52 3.25 3.08 0.54
C VAL A 52 1.74 3.13 0.79
N ARG A 53 0.94 3.60 -0.17
CA ARG A 53 -0.54 3.58 -0.06
C ARG A 53 -1.06 2.15 0.10
N ARG A 54 -0.53 1.21 -0.67
CA ARG A 54 -0.94 -0.20 -0.60
C ARG A 54 -0.53 -0.82 0.74
N TYR A 55 0.66 -0.51 1.24
CA TYR A 55 1.15 -0.98 2.53
C TYR A 55 0.37 -0.40 3.72
N THR A 56 0.11 0.91 3.70
CA THR A 56 -0.62 1.60 4.76
C THR A 56 -2.09 1.23 4.79
N ARG A 57 -2.75 1.06 3.63
CA ARG A 57 -4.14 0.57 3.56
C ARG A 57 -4.28 -0.82 4.19
N ARG A 58 -3.39 -1.75 3.88
CA ARG A 58 -3.36 -3.11 4.48
C ARG A 58 -3.27 -3.04 6.00
N ARG A 59 -2.28 -2.30 6.52
CA ARG A 59 -2.07 -2.15 7.98
C ARG A 59 -3.26 -1.45 8.68
N ARG A 60 -3.84 -0.42 8.05
CA ARG A 60 -5.01 0.27 8.58
C ARG A 60 -6.24 -0.64 8.61
N ALA A 61 -6.46 -1.46 7.59
CA ALA A 61 -7.58 -2.38 7.56
C ALA A 61 -7.51 -3.42 8.70
N ARG A 62 -6.32 -3.99 8.95
CA ARG A 62 -6.12 -4.91 10.09
C ARG A 62 -6.38 -4.23 11.42
N ARG A 63 -5.81 -3.03 11.64
CA ARG A 63 -6.02 -2.27 12.88
C ARG A 63 -7.49 -1.87 13.08
N ALA A 64 -8.16 -1.42 12.01
CA ALA A 64 -9.56 -1.05 12.05
C ALA A 64 -10.45 -2.25 12.38
N ALA A 65 -10.18 -3.42 11.79
CA ALA A 65 -10.90 -4.65 12.11
C ALA A 65 -10.69 -5.06 13.57
N ILE A 66 -9.44 -5.08 14.06
CA ILE A 66 -9.17 -5.42 15.47
C ILE A 66 -9.88 -4.47 16.43
N ASN A 67 -9.89 -3.16 16.14
CA ASN A 67 -10.55 -2.17 16.98
C ASN A 67 -12.08 -2.23 16.91
N ALA A 68 -12.64 -2.75 15.82
CA ALA A 68 -14.08 -2.88 15.65
C ALA A 68 -14.66 -4.13 16.35
N LEU A 69 -13.82 -5.12 16.71
CA LEU A 69 -14.23 -6.30 17.49
C LEU A 69 -14.60 -5.89 18.92
N HIS A 70 -15.88 -5.99 19.25
CA HIS A 70 -16.43 -5.69 20.58
C HIS A 70 -17.40 -6.78 21.04
N GLY A 71 -17.58 -6.92 22.36
CA GLY A 71 -18.26 -8.07 22.97
C GLY A 71 -19.76 -8.22 22.67
N ALA A 72 -20.40 -7.19 22.10
CA ALA A 72 -21.84 -7.20 21.78
C ALA A 72 -22.13 -7.60 20.32
N MET A 73 -21.14 -8.09 19.57
CA MET A 73 -21.30 -8.47 18.17
C MET A 73 -21.98 -9.84 18.01
N THR A 74 -22.75 -10.00 16.93
CA THR A 74 -23.26 -11.30 16.52
C THR A 74 -22.21 -12.11 15.75
N LEU A 75 -22.41 -13.43 15.60
CA LEU A 75 -21.56 -14.27 14.74
C LEU A 75 -21.48 -13.74 13.30
N SER A 76 -22.59 -13.23 12.78
CA SER A 76 -22.68 -12.62 11.45
C SER A 76 -21.86 -11.34 11.35
N ASP A 77 -21.88 -10.49 12.37
CA ASP A 77 -21.08 -9.26 12.40
C ASP A 77 -19.58 -9.57 12.41
N ILE A 78 -19.18 -10.58 13.19
CA ILE A 78 -17.79 -11.05 13.25
C ILE A 78 -17.37 -11.59 11.87
N ASN A 79 -18.22 -12.37 11.20
CA ASN A 79 -17.99 -12.87 9.84
C ASN A 79 -17.86 -11.74 8.82
N LEU A 80 -18.75 -10.76 8.85
CA LEU A 80 -18.71 -9.60 7.95
C LEU A 80 -17.41 -8.81 8.14
N LEU A 81 -17.00 -8.63 9.39
CA LEU A 81 -15.77 -7.92 9.72
C LEU A 81 -14.52 -8.67 9.24
N LEU A 82 -14.46 -9.98 9.44
CA LEU A 82 -13.37 -10.83 8.93
C LEU A 82 -13.31 -10.76 7.40
N LYS A 83 -14.44 -10.87 6.70
CA LYS A 83 -14.51 -10.70 5.23
C LYS A 83 -14.02 -9.33 4.78
N ARG A 84 -14.45 -8.26 5.47
CA ARG A 84 -13.99 -6.89 5.20
C ARG A 84 -12.48 -6.75 5.38
N ALA A 85 -11.90 -7.41 6.39
CA ALA A 85 -10.46 -7.47 6.57
C ALA A 85 -9.78 -8.23 5.42
N CYS A 86 -10.37 -9.32 4.94
CA CYS A 86 -9.84 -10.10 3.82
C CYS A 86 -9.79 -9.30 2.51
N TYR A 87 -10.80 -8.49 2.18
CA TYR A 87 -10.81 -7.65 0.98
C TYR A 87 -9.64 -6.63 0.92
N ALA A 88 -9.03 -6.29 2.05
CA ALA A 88 -7.86 -5.43 2.05
C ALA A 88 -6.55 -6.16 1.67
N TYR A 89 -6.55 -7.50 1.66
CA TYR A 89 -5.37 -8.34 1.44
C TYR A 89 -5.51 -9.30 0.25
N TYR A 90 -6.74 -9.72 -0.08
CA TYR A 90 -7.07 -10.61 -1.18
C TYR A 90 -7.89 -9.89 -2.26
N PRO A 91 -7.76 -10.28 -3.54
CA PRO A 91 -8.61 -9.76 -4.61
C PRO A 91 -10.07 -10.18 -4.39
N GLU A 92 -10.99 -9.26 -4.71
CA GLU A 92 -12.43 -9.39 -4.53
C GLU A 92 -13.04 -10.74 -4.99
N PRO A 93 -12.73 -11.28 -6.19
CA PRO A 93 -13.36 -12.50 -6.67
C PRO A 93 -13.07 -13.74 -5.81
N ILE A 94 -11.98 -13.78 -5.04
CA ILE A 94 -11.68 -14.95 -4.21
C ILE A 94 -12.57 -14.96 -2.95
N VAL A 95 -12.77 -13.80 -2.33
CA VAL A 95 -13.48 -13.70 -1.04
C VAL A 95 -15.00 -13.65 -1.21
N ALA A 96 -15.47 -13.06 -2.31
CA ALA A 96 -16.90 -12.87 -2.58
C ALA A 96 -17.67 -14.20 -2.71
N HIS A 97 -17.04 -15.23 -3.29
CA HIS A 97 -17.66 -16.54 -3.51
C HIS A 97 -17.66 -17.43 -2.25
N LEU A 98 -16.86 -17.09 -1.22
CA LEU A 98 -16.74 -17.92 -0.02
C LEU A 98 -17.91 -17.68 0.94
N SER A 99 -18.70 -18.71 1.20
CA SER A 99 -19.82 -18.68 2.14
C SER A 99 -19.93 -19.99 2.92
N GLY A 100 -20.54 -19.92 4.11
CA GLY A 100 -20.78 -21.08 4.98
C GLY A 100 -19.50 -21.88 5.26
N LYS A 101 -19.50 -23.16 4.88
CA LYS A 101 -18.38 -24.07 5.11
C LYS A 101 -17.11 -23.66 4.36
N ALA A 102 -17.21 -23.27 3.10
CA ALA A 102 -16.06 -22.85 2.29
C ALA A 102 -15.35 -21.62 2.88
N TRP A 103 -16.11 -20.75 3.54
CA TRP A 103 -15.54 -19.62 4.27
C TRP A 103 -14.73 -20.07 5.50
N HIS A 104 -15.23 -21.04 6.27
CA HIS A 104 -14.50 -21.55 7.44
C HIS A 104 -13.27 -22.36 7.05
N ASP A 105 -13.37 -23.17 5.99
CA ASP A 105 -12.23 -23.93 5.45
C ASP A 105 -11.11 -22.97 5.01
N PHE A 106 -11.47 -21.84 4.39
CA PHE A 106 -10.52 -20.77 4.06
C PHE A 106 -9.87 -20.14 5.30
N LEU A 107 -10.62 -19.89 6.38
CA LEU A 107 -10.07 -19.35 7.62
C LEU A 107 -9.05 -20.32 8.25
N LEU A 108 -9.33 -21.61 8.21
CA LEU A 108 -8.44 -22.67 8.70
C LEU A 108 -7.19 -22.81 7.83
N ALA A 109 -7.33 -22.76 6.51
CA ALA A 109 -6.21 -22.86 5.57
C ALA A 109 -5.17 -21.74 5.75
N GLN A 110 -5.58 -20.60 6.32
CA GLN A 110 -4.70 -19.46 6.58
C GLN A 110 -3.93 -19.57 7.91
N LEU A 111 -4.28 -20.54 8.76
CA LEU A 111 -3.60 -20.81 10.03
C LEU A 111 -2.50 -21.85 9.87
N SER A 112 -1.62 -21.98 10.87
CA SER A 112 -0.70 -23.13 10.93
C SER A 112 -1.50 -24.40 11.24
N ALA A 113 -1.05 -25.56 10.74
CA ALA A 113 -1.72 -26.86 10.92
C ALA A 113 -2.23 -27.08 12.36
N ASN A 114 -1.36 -26.93 13.37
CA ASN A 114 -1.74 -27.09 14.78
C ASN A 114 -2.87 -26.14 15.23
N ALA A 115 -2.84 -24.88 14.80
CA ALA A 115 -3.87 -23.91 15.18
C ALA A 115 -5.18 -24.15 14.42
N GLY A 116 -5.10 -24.65 13.18
CA GLY A 116 -6.27 -25.05 12.41
C GLY A 116 -7.03 -26.17 13.09
N ASP A 117 -6.34 -27.21 13.54
CA ASP A 117 -6.95 -28.37 14.20
C ASP A 117 -7.64 -27.99 15.52
N ASP A 118 -7.02 -27.10 16.31
CA ASP A 118 -7.60 -26.60 17.56
C ASP A 118 -8.92 -25.83 17.35
N TYR A 119 -9.03 -25.05 16.27
CA TYR A 119 -10.20 -24.20 15.99
C TYR A 119 -11.23 -24.82 15.04
N ALA A 120 -10.92 -25.94 14.39
CA ALA A 120 -11.86 -26.69 13.54
C ALA A 120 -13.20 -27.04 14.22
N PRO A 121 -13.25 -27.55 15.47
CA PRO A 121 -14.52 -27.84 16.12
C PRO A 121 -15.34 -26.57 16.40
N LEU A 122 -14.66 -25.47 16.79
CA LEU A 122 -15.31 -24.17 17.04
C LEU A 122 -15.99 -23.64 15.77
N LEU A 123 -15.29 -23.64 14.64
CA LEU A 123 -15.84 -23.16 13.36
C LEU A 123 -16.98 -24.04 12.84
N THR A 124 -16.93 -25.34 13.12
CA THR A 124 -18.01 -26.27 12.79
C THR A 124 -19.27 -25.91 13.58
N GLU A 125 -19.14 -25.64 14.87
CA GLU A 125 -20.28 -25.27 15.72
C GLU A 125 -20.84 -23.88 15.35
N VAL A 126 -19.96 -22.91 15.09
CA VAL A 126 -20.34 -21.58 14.57
C VAL A 126 -21.10 -21.71 13.25
N ALA A 127 -20.68 -22.60 12.35
CA ALA A 127 -21.41 -22.84 11.10
C ALA A 127 -22.84 -23.32 11.36
N ARG A 128 -23.01 -24.27 12.27
CA ARG A 128 -24.33 -24.82 12.62
C ARG A 128 -25.24 -23.76 13.24
N CYS A 129 -24.72 -22.97 14.18
CA CYS A 129 -25.48 -21.90 14.81
C CYS A 129 -25.83 -20.77 13.86
N ASN A 130 -24.99 -20.47 12.86
CA ASN A 130 -25.25 -19.39 11.90
C ASN A 130 -26.46 -19.68 10.98
N PHE A 131 -26.79 -20.96 10.74
CA PHE A 131 -27.98 -21.37 9.99
C PHE A 131 -29.18 -21.72 10.89
N ALA A 132 -29.03 -21.67 12.21
CA ALA A 132 -30.12 -21.96 13.13
C ALA A 132 -31.02 -20.73 13.31
N PRO A 133 -32.34 -20.89 13.47
CA PRO A 133 -33.25 -19.77 13.77
C PRO A 133 -33.06 -19.13 15.15
N ARG A 134 -32.12 -19.65 15.96
CA ARG A 134 -31.92 -19.28 17.36
C ARG A 134 -30.67 -18.40 17.49
N PRO A 135 -30.70 -17.35 18.34
CA PRO A 135 -29.49 -16.61 18.67
C PRO A 135 -28.43 -17.57 19.22
N ALA A 136 -27.19 -17.40 18.76
CA ALA A 136 -26.08 -18.21 19.20
C ALA A 136 -25.83 -18.04 20.72
N PRO A 137 -25.35 -19.08 21.40
CA PRO A 137 -24.90 -18.96 22.78
C PRO A 137 -23.86 -17.85 22.94
N SER A 138 -23.94 -17.08 24.03
CA SER A 138 -23.00 -16.01 24.33
C SER A 138 -21.56 -16.52 24.49
N GLU A 139 -21.38 -17.72 25.05
CA GLU A 139 -20.08 -18.38 25.19
C GLU A 139 -19.44 -18.68 23.83
N LEU A 140 -20.21 -19.30 22.91
CA LEU A 140 -19.75 -19.58 21.55
C LEU A 140 -19.35 -18.28 20.81
N THR A 141 -20.13 -17.22 21.03
CA THR A 141 -19.84 -15.90 20.44
C THR A 141 -18.56 -15.30 21.02
N ALA A 142 -18.32 -15.44 22.32
CA ALA A 142 -17.10 -14.98 22.97
C ALA A 142 -15.86 -15.74 22.48
N ASP A 143 -15.96 -17.06 22.33
CA ASP A 143 -14.89 -17.90 21.80
C ASP A 143 -14.60 -17.58 20.33
N TYR A 144 -15.65 -17.40 19.52
CA TYR A 144 -15.50 -17.00 18.13
C TYR A 144 -14.87 -15.60 17.99
N LEU A 145 -15.19 -14.69 18.91
CA LEU A 145 -14.60 -13.37 18.96
C LEU A 145 -13.11 -13.45 19.34
N ALA A 146 -12.75 -14.29 20.31
CA ALA A 146 -11.34 -14.55 20.67
C ALA A 146 -10.56 -15.14 19.48
N PHE A 147 -11.16 -16.11 18.78
CA PHE A 147 -10.64 -16.65 17.53
C PHE A 147 -10.45 -15.56 16.47
N ALA A 148 -11.45 -14.70 16.22
CA ALA A 148 -11.36 -13.64 15.22
C ALA A 148 -10.22 -12.66 15.52
N ARG A 149 -10.00 -12.31 16.80
CA ARG A 149 -8.84 -11.50 17.22
C ARG A 149 -7.52 -12.24 16.95
N TYR A 150 -7.44 -13.52 17.26
CA TYR A 150 -6.25 -14.34 17.04
C TYR A 150 -5.94 -14.45 15.53
N TRP A 151 -6.96 -14.77 14.73
CA TRP A 151 -6.87 -14.90 13.29
C TRP A 151 -6.41 -13.60 12.64
N LEU A 152 -7.04 -12.46 12.95
CA LEU A 152 -6.62 -11.15 12.43
C LEU A 152 -5.17 -10.78 12.78
N ARG A 153 -4.61 -11.36 13.85
CA ARG A 153 -3.23 -11.12 14.27
C ARG A 153 -2.21 -12.00 13.54
N HIS A 154 -2.56 -13.26 13.28
CA HIS A 154 -1.62 -14.28 12.80
C HIS A 154 -1.82 -14.66 11.32
N ALA A 155 -3.05 -14.56 10.80
CA ALA A 155 -3.40 -14.93 9.43
C ALA A 155 -3.06 -13.82 8.39
N LEU A 156 -2.91 -12.57 8.84
CA LEU A 156 -2.68 -11.38 8.02
C LEU A 156 -1.37 -10.69 8.45
N PRO A 157 -0.29 -10.67 7.64
CA PRO A 157 -0.23 -10.75 6.18
C PRO A 157 -0.06 -12.19 5.64
N PRO A 158 -0.54 -12.49 4.42
CA PRO A 158 -0.29 -13.78 3.79
C PRO A 158 1.22 -14.03 3.70
N LYS A 159 1.67 -15.10 4.36
CA LYS A 159 3.10 -15.47 4.41
C LYS A 159 3.56 -16.10 3.10
N HIS A 160 2.63 -16.65 2.33
CA HIS A 160 2.85 -17.11 0.96
C HIS A 160 2.45 -15.98 0.02
N ASP A 161 3.35 -15.60 -0.89
CA ASP A 161 3.03 -14.64 -1.93
C ASP A 161 1.72 -15.04 -2.63
N ALA A 162 0.86 -14.06 -2.86
CA ALA A 162 -0.35 -14.16 -3.65
C ALA A 162 -0.05 -14.43 -5.15
N ALA A 163 1.02 -15.17 -5.45
CA ALA A 163 1.52 -15.49 -6.78
C ALA A 163 1.02 -16.86 -7.28
N VAL A 164 0.57 -17.76 -6.39
CA VAL A 164 0.22 -19.14 -6.79
C VAL A 164 -1.26 -19.32 -7.16
N VAL A 165 -2.16 -18.42 -6.76
CA VAL A 165 -3.61 -18.58 -6.99
C VAL A 165 -4.11 -17.95 -8.30
N GLY A 166 -3.23 -17.32 -9.09
CA GLY A 166 -3.56 -16.77 -10.41
C GLY A 166 -3.16 -17.64 -11.61
N GLY A 167 -2.71 -18.88 -11.36
CA GLY A 167 -2.03 -19.73 -12.36
C GLY A 167 -2.86 -20.84 -12.99
N GLU A 168 -4.17 -20.92 -12.71
CA GLU A 168 -5.03 -21.93 -13.35
C GLU A 168 -6.41 -21.32 -13.63
N GLN A 169 -6.54 -20.61 -14.76
CA GLN A 169 -7.59 -20.78 -15.78
C GLN A 169 -7.12 -20.18 -17.11
#